data_AF-A0A4Q2UAE1-F1
#
_entry.id   AF-A0A4Q2UAE1-F1
#
_cell.length_a   1.000
_cell.length_b   1.000
_cell.length_c   1.000
_cell.angle_alpha   90.00
_cell.angle_beta   90.00
_cell.angle_gamma   90.00
#
_symmetry.space_group_name_H-M   'P 1'
#
loop_
_entity.id
_entity.type
_entity.pdbx_description
1 polymer ?
#
loop_
_entity_poly.entity_id
_entity_poly.type
_entity_poly.pdbx_seq_one_letter_code
_entity_poly.pdbx_strand_id
1 'polypeptide(L)'
;MLEACDRGTIAAAAQLRLPPRYDVIVLPDGHPRTKPRALNAALESARGDLVVVYDAEDRPDPGQLRAAAARFAVAPADLACLQARLTVDHADETWVTRLFALDYAALFHGVKPGLATLGLPIPLGGTSNHFRGLM
;
A
#
# COMPACT_ATOMS: atom_id res chain seq x y z
N MET A 1 -9.38 1.53 -7.33
CA MET A 1 -9.39 1.30 -8.79
C MET A 1 -10.16 0.03 -9.04
N LEU A 2 -10.98 -0.01 -10.10
CA LEU A 2 -11.83 -1.15 -10.45
C LEU A 2 -11.58 -1.52 -11.92
N GLU A 3 -11.55 -2.80 -12.25
CA GLU A 3 -11.45 -3.25 -13.65
C GLU A 3 -12.83 -3.14 -14.33
N ALA A 4 -12.91 -2.64 -15.57
CA ALA A 4 -14.18 -2.47 -16.30
C ALA A 4 -15.03 -3.76 -16.40
N CYS A 5 -14.38 -4.93 -16.42
CA CYS A 5 -15.07 -6.21 -16.46
C CYS A 5 -15.70 -6.61 -15.10
N ASP A 6 -15.26 -6.03 -13.99
CA ASP A 6 -15.78 -6.33 -12.65
C ASP A 6 -17.04 -5.50 -12.34
N ARG A 7 -18.12 -5.87 -13.04
CA ARG A 7 -19.42 -5.20 -12.91
C ARG A 7 -19.98 -5.29 -11.49
N GLY A 8 -19.66 -6.35 -10.75
CA GLY A 8 -20.12 -6.55 -9.37
C GLY A 8 -19.54 -5.50 -8.43
N THR A 9 -18.21 -5.34 -8.45
CA THR A 9 -17.54 -4.36 -7.60
C THR A 9 -17.87 -2.92 -8.01
N ILE A 10 -18.03 -2.65 -9.30
CA ILE A 10 -18.47 -1.33 -9.80
C ILE A 10 -19.87 -0.99 -9.28
N ALA A 11 -20.82 -1.93 -9.38
CA ALA A 11 -22.18 -1.72 -8.87
C ALA A 11 -22.20 -1.50 -7.35
N ALA A 12 -21.39 -2.25 -6.60
CA ALA A 12 -21.25 -2.08 -5.16
C ALA A 12 -20.65 -0.70 -4.80
N ALA A 13 -19.59 -0.29 -5.48
CA ALA A 13 -18.94 1.01 -5.26
C ALA A 13 -19.89 2.19 -5.56
N ALA A 14 -20.73 2.08 -6.61
CA ALA A 14 -21.70 3.11 -6.97
C ALA A 14 -22.80 3.33 -5.92
N GLN A 15 -23.05 2.35 -5.04
CA GLN A 15 -24.01 2.47 -3.95
C GLN A 15 -23.42 3.12 -2.69
N LEU A 16 -22.10 3.25 -2.61
CA LEU A 16 -21.43 3.86 -1.45
C LEU A 16 -21.52 5.38 -1.52
N ARG A 17 -21.92 6.01 -0.41
CA ARG A 17 -21.82 7.46 -0.22
C ARG A 17 -20.41 7.81 0.24
N LEU A 18 -19.47 7.85 -0.71
CA LEU A 18 -18.07 8.16 -0.41
C LEU A 18 -17.88 9.66 -0.15
N PRO A 19 -17.08 10.05 0.84
CA PRO A 19 -16.69 11.44 1.04
C PRO A 19 -15.93 12.01 -0.18
N PRO A 20 -15.90 13.35 -0.37
CA PRO A 20 -15.24 13.99 -1.53
C PRO A 20 -13.75 13.73 -1.72
N ARG A 21 -13.08 13.15 -0.72
CA ARG A 21 -11.66 12.79 -0.76
C ARG A 21 -11.38 11.46 -1.45
N TYR A 22 -12.40 10.76 -1.92
CA TYR A 22 -12.28 9.49 -2.63
C TYR A 22 -12.70 9.65 -4.07
N ASP A 23 -11.84 9.20 -4.98
CA ASP A 23 -12.15 9.05 -6.40
C ASP A 23 -12.22 7.55 -6.75
N VAL A 24 -13.32 7.15 -7.39
CA VAL A 24 -13.46 5.78 -7.93
C VAL A 24 -13.04 5.78 -9.39
N ILE A 25 -11.89 5.16 -9.67
CA ILE A 25 -11.35 5.03 -11.03
C ILE A 25 -11.73 3.65 -11.57
N VAL A 26 -12.52 3.63 -12.65
CA VAL A 26 -12.77 2.42 -13.46
C VAL A 26 -11.77 2.41 -14.61
N LEU A 27 -10.91 1.39 -14.61
CA LEU A 27 -9.88 1.22 -15.62
C LEU A 27 -10.51 0.69 -16.91
N PRO A 28 -10.12 1.20 -18.10
CA PRO A 28 -10.55 0.63 -19.36
C PRO A 28 -10.08 -0.82 -19.47
N ASP A 29 -10.74 -1.62 -20.31
CA ASP A 29 -10.30 -3.00 -20.53
C ASP A 29 -8.86 -3.04 -21.08
N GLY A 30 -8.05 -3.96 -20.55
CA GLY A 30 -6.67 -4.14 -20.96
C GLY A 30 -5.96 -5.25 -20.19
N HIS A 31 -4.75 -5.58 -20.64
CA HIS A 31 -3.94 -6.67 -20.08
C HIS A 31 -2.49 -6.21 -19.82
N PRO A 32 -1.81 -6.78 -18.81
CA PRO A 32 -2.34 -7.72 -17.82
C PRO A 32 -3.22 -7.00 -16.78
N ARG A 33 -4.28 -7.66 -16.30
CA ARG A 33 -5.16 -7.12 -15.23
C ARG A 33 -4.52 -7.35 -13.87
N THR A 34 -3.57 -6.50 -13.51
CA THR A 34 -2.76 -6.65 -12.30
C THR A 34 -2.67 -5.33 -11.54
N LYS A 35 -2.37 -5.44 -10.23
CA LYS A 35 -2.15 -4.31 -9.34
C LYS A 35 -1.16 -3.26 -9.90
N PRO A 36 0.02 -3.64 -10.45
CA PRO A 36 0.93 -2.64 -11.04
C PRO A 36 0.33 -1.84 -12.19
N ARG A 37 -0.42 -2.46 -13.11
CA ARG A 37 -1.10 -1.74 -14.21
C ARG A 37 -2.11 -0.74 -13.66
N ALA A 38 -2.93 -1.21 -12.72
CA ALA A 38 -3.95 -0.38 -12.08
C ALA A 38 -3.33 0.85 -11.39
N LEU A 39 -2.27 0.63 -10.61
CA LEU A 39 -1.54 1.68 -9.91
C LEU A 39 -0.90 2.69 -10.88
N ASN A 40 -0.29 2.23 -11.98
CA ASN A 40 0.30 3.12 -12.97
C ASN A 40 -0.75 4.05 -13.59
N ALA A 41 -1.93 3.54 -13.94
CA ALA A 41 -3.01 4.35 -14.48
C ALA A 41 -3.57 5.35 -13.43
N ALA A 42 -3.69 4.93 -12.17
CA ALA A 42 -4.16 5.82 -11.10
C ALA A 42 -3.12 6.85 -10.67
N LEU A 43 -1.84 6.58 -10.86
CA LEU A 43 -0.76 7.50 -10.50
C LEU A 43 -0.86 8.81 -11.29
N GLU A 44 -1.32 8.77 -12.54
CA GLU A 44 -1.57 9.96 -13.36
C GLU A 44 -2.62 10.91 -12.76
N SER A 45 -3.49 10.40 -11.89
CA SER A 45 -4.52 11.18 -11.20
C SER A 45 -4.13 11.58 -9.77
N ALA A 46 -3.01 11.07 -9.25
CA ALA A 46 -2.52 11.41 -7.92
C ALA A 46 -1.97 12.85 -7.89
N ARG A 47 -2.38 13.62 -6.89
CA ARG A 47 -2.06 15.07 -6.77
C ARG A 47 -1.26 15.45 -5.52
N GLY A 48 -0.95 14.49 -4.65
CA GLY A 48 -0.27 14.76 -3.38
C GLY A 48 1.25 14.77 -3.51
N ASP A 49 1.91 15.59 -2.68
CA ASP A 49 3.37 15.60 -2.53
C ASP A 49 3.94 14.25 -2.05
N LEU A 50 3.09 13.44 -1.42
CA LEU A 50 3.39 12.08 -1.00
C LEU A 50 2.30 11.14 -1.53
N VAL A 51 2.72 9.96 -1.98
CA VAL A 51 1.84 8.92 -2.52
C VAL A 51 1.99 7.66 -1.68
N VAL A 52 0.88 6.99 -1.38
CA VAL A 52 0.87 5.72 -0.64
C VAL A 52 0.04 4.67 -1.37
N VAL A 53 0.48 3.42 -1.28
CA VAL A 53 -0.27 2.26 -1.76
C VAL A 53 -0.81 1.49 -0.56
N TYR A 54 -2.12 1.24 -0.56
CA TYR A 54 -2.79 0.33 0.38
C TYR A 54 -3.50 -0.78 -0.38
N ASP A 55 -3.52 -1.98 0.21
CA ASP A 55 -4.39 -3.06 -0.22
C ASP A 55 -5.81 -2.84 0.32
N ALA A 56 -6.80 -3.46 -0.33
CA ALA A 56 -8.21 -3.21 -0.03
C ALA A 56 -8.61 -3.72 1.37
N GLU A 57 -7.93 -4.77 1.83
CA GLU A 57 -8.11 -5.41 3.13
C GLU A 57 -7.33 -4.73 4.27
N ASP A 58 -6.44 -3.77 3.95
CA ASP A 58 -5.56 -3.19 4.96
C ASP A 58 -6.32 -2.36 5.99
N ARG A 59 -5.86 -2.47 7.24
CA ARG A 59 -6.28 -1.64 8.36
C ARG A 59 -5.08 -0.78 8.82
N PRO A 60 -4.75 0.30 8.11
CA PRO A 60 -3.57 1.10 8.43
C PRO A 60 -3.75 1.81 9.79
N ASP A 61 -2.64 1.91 10.53
CA ASP A 61 -2.58 2.73 11.75
C ASP A 61 -3.02 4.19 11.45
N PRO A 62 -3.92 4.80 12.25
CA PRO A 62 -4.42 6.15 12.00
C PRO A 62 -3.34 7.25 11.96
N GLY A 63 -2.18 7.00 12.57
CA GLY A 63 -1.01 7.87 12.56
C GLY A 63 -0.03 7.60 11.41
N GLN A 64 -0.19 6.51 10.64
CA GLN A 64 0.79 6.06 9.65
C GLN A 64 1.14 7.13 8.61
N LEU A 65 0.14 7.81 8.04
CA LEU A 65 0.35 8.88 7.06
C LEU A 65 1.15 10.05 7.65
N ARG A 66 0.86 10.44 8.91
CA ARG A 66 1.57 11.52 9.59
C ARG A 66 3.02 11.13 9.90
N ALA A 67 3.23 9.88 10.33
CA ALA A 67 4.57 9.36 10.60
C ALA A 67 5.43 9.32 9.33
N ALA A 68 4.86 8.86 8.21
CA ALA A 68 5.54 8.86 6.92
C ALA A 68 5.88 10.28 6.45
N ALA A 69 4.92 11.20 6.52
CA ALA A 69 5.14 12.60 6.15
C ALA A 69 6.23 13.27 6.99
N ALA A 70 6.19 13.10 8.33
CA ALA A 70 7.21 13.62 9.22
C ALA A 70 8.60 13.03 8.91
N ARG A 71 8.67 11.74 8.56
CA ARG A 71 9.94 11.11 8.20
C ARG A 71 10.50 11.63 6.89
N PHE A 72 9.67 11.83 5.87
CA PHE A 72 10.09 12.42 4.59
C PHE A 72 10.56 13.87 4.73
N ALA A 73 9.93 14.66 5.61
CA ALA A 73 10.28 16.07 5.83
C ALA A 73 11.73 16.27 6.32
N VAL A 74 12.28 15.28 7.03
CA VAL A 74 13.67 15.31 7.54
C VAL A 74 14.58 14.29 6.86
N ALA A 75 14.08 13.55 5.86
CA ALA A 75 14.86 12.57 5.14
C ALA A 75 15.69 13.21 4.02
N PRO A 76 16.85 12.62 3.68
CA PRO A 76 17.56 12.93 2.45
C PRO A 76 16.66 12.92 1.21
N ALA A 77 17.03 13.72 0.20
CA ALA A 77 16.26 13.84 -1.05
C ALA A 77 16.24 12.54 -1.87
N ASP A 78 17.27 11.70 -1.73
CA ASP A 78 17.44 10.42 -2.39
C ASP A 78 16.69 9.25 -1.71
N LEU A 79 16.02 9.49 -0.57
CA LEU A 79 15.12 8.49 0.01
C LEU A 79 13.88 8.29 -0.88
N ALA A 80 13.88 7.19 -1.63
CA ALA A 80 12.82 6.89 -2.60
C ALA A 80 11.51 6.38 -1.96
N CYS A 81 11.59 5.55 -0.91
CA CYS A 81 10.42 4.87 -0.35
C CYS A 81 10.56 4.62 1.15
N LEU A 82 9.46 4.80 1.88
CA LEU A 82 9.26 4.29 3.23
C LEU A 82 8.32 3.09 3.19
N GLN A 83 8.78 1.94 3.69
CA GLN A 83 7.96 0.75 3.86
C GLN A 83 7.49 0.67 5.31
N ALA A 84 6.17 0.68 5.54
CA ALA A 84 5.64 0.37 6.87
C ALA A 84 5.76 -1.13 7.17
N ARG A 85 5.74 -1.47 8.46
CA ARG A 85 5.66 -2.87 8.90
C ARG A 85 4.24 -3.37 8.70
N LEU A 86 4.10 -4.63 8.28
CA LEU A 86 2.82 -5.30 8.18
C LEU A 86 2.71 -6.33 9.30
N THR A 87 1.49 -6.51 9.82
CA THR A 87 1.18 -7.47 10.87
C THR A 87 -0.13 -8.16 10.50
N VAL A 88 -0.21 -9.46 10.75
CA VAL A 88 -1.41 -10.26 10.54
C VAL A 88 -2.34 -10.06 11.74
N ASP A 89 -3.57 -9.64 11.49
CA ASP A 89 -4.52 -9.24 12.54
C ASP A 89 -5.40 -10.38 13.08
N HIS A 90 -5.29 -11.57 12.49
CA HIS A 90 -6.04 -12.79 12.85
C HIS A 90 -5.09 -13.97 13.12
N ALA A 91 -3.94 -13.68 13.72
CA ALA A 91 -2.88 -14.66 14.00
C ALA A 91 -3.36 -15.85 14.86
N ASP A 92 -4.34 -15.64 15.74
CA ASP A 92 -4.78 -16.63 16.71
C ASP A 92 -5.93 -17.54 16.23
N GLU A 93 -6.43 -17.35 15.00
CA GLU A 93 -7.58 -18.13 14.50
C GLU A 93 -7.25 -19.59 14.20
N THR A 94 -6.07 -19.87 13.63
CA THR A 94 -5.66 -21.21 13.22
C THR A 94 -4.14 -21.39 13.36
N TRP A 95 -3.67 -22.64 13.32
CA TRP A 95 -2.23 -22.89 13.31
C TRP A 95 -1.55 -22.33 12.05
N VAL A 96 -2.24 -22.27 10.90
CA VAL A 96 -1.71 -21.72 9.64
C VAL A 96 -1.56 -20.20 9.75
N THR A 97 -2.60 -19.50 10.22
CA THR A 97 -2.57 -18.03 10.38
C THR A 97 -1.53 -17.61 11.42
N ARG A 98 -1.30 -18.44 12.43
CA ARG A 98 -0.22 -18.24 13.41
C ARG A 98 1.18 -18.36 12.80
N LEU A 99 1.43 -19.39 11.97
CA LEU A 99 2.69 -19.52 11.25
C LEU A 99 2.90 -18.37 10.26
N PHE A 100 1.85 -17.97 9.55
CA PHE A 100 1.88 -16.83 8.64
C PHE A 100 2.20 -15.52 9.36
N ALA A 101 1.61 -15.30 10.54
CA ALA A 101 1.93 -14.15 11.40
C ALA A 101 3.38 -14.16 11.87
N LEU A 102 3.92 -15.34 12.21
CA LEU A 102 5.33 -15.49 12.60
C LEU A 102 6.27 -15.14 11.45
N ASP A 103 5.99 -15.61 10.23
CA ASP A 103 6.77 -15.29 9.04
C ASP A 103 6.75 -13.78 8.74
N TYR A 104 5.59 -13.14 8.86
CA TYR A 104 5.46 -11.68 8.69
C TYR A 104 6.19 -10.91 9.79
N ALA A 105 6.12 -11.37 11.04
CA ALA A 105 6.87 -10.77 12.14
C ALA A 105 8.38 -10.84 11.87
N ALA A 106 8.90 -12.01 11.50
CA ALA A 106 10.31 -12.18 11.14
C ALA A 106 10.72 -11.27 9.97
N LEU A 107 9.89 -11.17 8.92
CA LEU A 107 10.18 -10.37 7.74
C LEU A 107 10.16 -8.86 8.02
N PHE A 108 9.11 -8.33 8.65
CA PHE A 108 8.89 -6.89 8.82
C PHE A 108 9.51 -6.31 10.10
N HIS A 109 9.75 -7.13 11.12
CA HIS A 109 10.41 -6.68 12.35
C HIS A 109 11.89 -7.10 12.44
N GLY A 110 12.31 -8.13 11.71
CA GLY A 110 13.71 -8.59 11.68
C GLY A 110 14.42 -8.29 10.37
N VAL A 111 14.09 -9.04 9.31
CA VAL A 111 14.85 -9.07 8.05
C VAL A 111 14.89 -7.70 7.37
N LYS A 112 13.75 -7.07 7.09
CA LYS A 112 13.70 -5.78 6.39
C LYS A 112 14.42 -4.65 7.14
N PRO A 113 14.21 -4.45 8.46
CA PRO A 113 15.00 -3.51 9.24
C PRO A 113 16.50 -3.80 9.21
N GLY A 114 16.89 -5.08 9.26
CA GLY A 114 18.28 -5.51 9.12
C GLY A 114 18.88 -5.10 7.77
N LEU A 115 18.20 -5.41 6.67
CA LEU A 115 18.61 -4.99 5.32
C LEU A 115 18.73 -3.46 5.21
N ALA A 116 17.77 -2.71 5.76
CA ALA A 116 17.80 -1.25 5.78
C ALA A 116 19.02 -0.70 6.54
N THR A 117 19.34 -1.29 7.69
CA THR A 117 20.48 -0.88 8.53
C THR A 117 21.81 -1.14 7.83
N LEU A 118 21.89 -2.23 7.06
CA LEU A 118 23.08 -2.63 6.30
C LEU A 118 23.20 -1.92 4.94
N GLY A 119 22.23 -1.06 4.56
CA GLY A 119 22.22 -0.42 3.25
C GLY A 119 22.03 -1.40 2.08
N LEU A 120 21.42 -2.57 2.33
CA LEU A 120 21.18 -3.60 1.33
C LEU A 120 19.83 -3.40 0.62
N PRO A 121 19.63 -3.96 -0.59
CA PRO A 121 18.35 -3.91 -1.28
C PRO A 121 17.21 -4.47 -0.43
N ILE A 122 16.11 -3.73 -0.33
CA ILE A 122 14.93 -4.12 0.46
C ILE A 122 13.77 -4.47 -0.49
N PRO A 123 13.21 -5.69 -0.43
CA PRO A 123 12.01 -6.00 -1.17
C PRO A 123 10.81 -5.22 -0.59
N LEU A 124 10.11 -4.49 -1.45
CA LEU A 124 8.86 -3.82 -1.08
C LEU A 124 7.75 -4.85 -0.87
N GLY A 125 6.89 -4.60 0.13
CA GLY A 125 5.75 -5.46 0.47
C GLY A 125 4.56 -5.29 -0.45
N GLY A 126 4.58 -4.29 -1.34
CA GLY A 126 3.48 -3.98 -2.26
C GLY A 126 2.35 -3.19 -1.62
N THR A 127 2.34 -3.04 -0.30
CA THR A 127 1.40 -2.21 0.45
C THR A 127 2.06 -1.50 1.62
N SER A 128 1.39 -0.45 2.12
CA SER A 128 1.91 0.53 3.07
C SER A 128 3.29 1.06 2.63
N ASN A 129 3.43 1.25 1.32
CA ASN A 129 4.58 1.86 0.68
C ASN A 129 4.29 3.33 0.46
N HIS A 130 5.11 4.19 1.03
CA HIS A 130 4.99 5.65 0.91
C HIS A 130 6.15 6.17 0.07
N PHE A 131 5.84 7.05 -0.86
CA PHE A 131 6.76 7.63 -1.83
C PHE A 131 6.63 9.15 -1.83
N ARG A 132 7.68 9.84 -2.29
CA ARG A 132 7.52 11.23 -2.77
C ARG A 132 6.69 11.20 -4.06
N GLY A 133 5.81 12.19 -4.23
CA GLY A 133 5.06 12.39 -5.47
C GLY A 133 5.98 12.66 -6.66
N LEU A 134 5.46 12.47 -7.87
CA LEU A 134 6.21 12.67 -9.13
C LEU A 134 6.23 14.13 -9.63
N MET A 135 5.89 15.10 -8.77
CA MET A 135 5.95 16.54 -9.13
C MET A 135 7.37 17.09 -8.99
#